data_AF-A0A359BB20-F1
#
_entry.id   AF-A0A359BB20-F1
#
_cell.length_a   1.000
_cell.length_b   1.000
_cell.length_c   1.000
_cell.angle_alpha   90.00
_cell.angle_beta   90.00
_cell.angle_gamma   90.00
#
_symmetry.space_group_name_H-M   'P 1'
#
loop_
_entity.id
_entity.type
_entity.pdbx_description
1 polymer ?
#
loop_
_entity_poly.entity_id
_entity_poly.type
_entity_poly.pdbx_seq_one_letter_code
_entity_poly.pdbx_strand_id
1 'polypeptide(L)'
;MAESSKKNIDYNYKLKKAFGLLLLLVSLLLLLSPGTHLFPLGYPFISLFGMIGHVWICLFLIFLGIYVLFLSPLFKIKPHFVIAFFLSLFFLCSLFSLIYNIEMCSYSSLSPFFTYLSSDSSSLKNSFDFSSGGGIVGYFFNGLFVESVGTWLGIVFCSILAILSICIAFIVPIEKQFKNLKAKSVIRKARKEKKIDKVDSFANDK
;
A
#
# COMPACT_ATOMS: atom_id res chain seq x y z
N MET A 1 -35.92 27.80 8.90
CA MET A 1 -34.93 26.79 9.38
C MET A 1 -34.42 25.83 8.29
N ALA A 2 -35.21 25.44 7.28
CA ALA A 2 -34.74 24.53 6.21
C ALA A 2 -33.72 25.16 5.22
N GLU A 3 -33.73 26.48 5.07
CA GLU A 3 -32.90 27.21 4.09
C GLU A 3 -31.43 27.33 4.49
N SER A 4 -31.13 27.49 5.78
CA SER A 4 -29.73 27.52 6.26
C SER A 4 -29.08 26.13 6.21
N SER A 5 -29.87 25.05 6.38
CA SER A 5 -29.41 23.67 6.25
C SER A 5 -29.00 23.34 4.81
N LYS A 6 -29.78 23.73 3.80
CA LYS A 6 -29.43 23.54 2.38
C LYS A 6 -28.17 24.30 1.96
N LYS A 7 -28.00 25.56 2.39
CA LYS A 7 -26.79 26.34 2.11
C LYS A 7 -25.53 25.70 2.74
N ASN A 8 -25.63 25.17 3.95
CA ASN A 8 -24.52 24.49 4.61
C ASN A 8 -24.11 23.18 3.91
N ILE A 9 -25.07 22.44 3.34
CA ILE A 9 -24.79 21.20 2.61
C ILE A 9 -24.07 21.50 1.28
N ASP A 10 -24.51 22.52 0.55
CA ASP A 10 -23.91 22.92 -0.74
C ASP A 10 -22.50 23.51 -0.57
N TYR A 11 -22.26 24.30 0.49
CA TYR A 11 -20.92 24.80 0.83
C TYR A 11 -19.94 23.66 1.15
N ASN A 12 -20.34 22.72 2.00
CA ASN A 12 -19.50 21.56 2.35
C ASN A 12 -19.21 20.67 1.15
N TYR A 13 -20.15 20.56 0.20
CA TYR A 13 -19.93 19.81 -1.04
C TYR A 13 -18.88 20.51 -1.93
N LYS A 14 -19.02 21.81 -2.16
CA LYS A 14 -18.07 22.61 -2.95
C LYS A 14 -16.67 22.60 -2.34
N LEU A 15 -16.57 22.73 -1.02
CA LEU A 15 -15.29 22.71 -0.30
C LEU A 15 -14.59 21.36 -0.43
N LYS A 16 -15.32 20.24 -0.34
CA LYS A 16 -14.77 18.90 -0.59
C LYS A 16 -14.24 18.77 -2.02
N LYS A 17 -14.96 19.26 -3.02
CA LYS A 17 -14.49 19.22 -4.42
C LYS A 17 -13.25 20.08 -4.64
N ALA A 18 -13.21 21.28 -4.06
CA ALA A 18 -12.03 22.15 -4.11
C ALA A 18 -10.81 21.47 -3.47
N PHE A 19 -10.99 20.83 -2.31
CA PHE A 19 -9.95 20.06 -1.65
C PHE A 19 -9.46 18.90 -2.53
N GLY A 20 -10.37 18.13 -3.14
CA GLY A 20 -10.00 17.04 -4.03
C GLY A 20 -9.19 17.50 -5.25
N LEU A 21 -9.55 18.66 -5.83
CA LEU A 21 -8.83 19.26 -6.95
C LEU A 21 -7.44 19.77 -6.54
N LEU A 22 -7.34 20.46 -5.40
CA LEU A 22 -6.06 20.92 -4.87
C LEU A 22 -5.13 19.73 -4.58
N LEU A 23 -5.65 18.69 -3.95
CA LEU A 23 -4.89 17.48 -3.65
C LEU A 23 -4.35 16.83 -4.93
N LEU A 24 -5.19 16.68 -5.95
CA LEU A 24 -4.80 16.12 -7.23
C LEU A 24 -3.71 16.95 -7.91
N LEU A 25 -3.86 18.27 -7.90
CA LEU A 25 -2.92 19.20 -8.56
C LEU A 25 -1.56 19.21 -7.86
N VAL A 26 -1.55 19.31 -6.53
CA VAL A 26 -0.31 19.25 -5.73
C VAL A 26 0.41 17.91 -5.91
N SER A 27 -0.34 16.80 -5.92
CA SER A 27 0.24 15.46 -6.07
C SER A 27 0.83 15.22 -7.46
N LEU A 28 0.18 15.73 -8.51
CA LEU A 28 0.71 15.69 -9.87
C LEU A 28 1.97 16.54 -10.00
N LEU A 29 1.97 17.75 -9.42
CA LEU A 29 3.15 18.62 -9.43
C LEU A 29 4.33 17.99 -8.69
N LEU A 30 4.10 17.39 -7.52
CA LEU A 30 5.13 16.68 -6.75
C LEU A 30 5.66 15.45 -7.49
N LEU A 31 4.82 14.75 -8.25
CA LEU A 31 5.20 13.59 -9.05
C LEU A 31 6.02 13.98 -10.29
N LEU A 32 5.61 15.04 -10.99
CA LEU A 32 6.25 15.50 -12.24
C LEU A 32 7.51 16.32 -11.99
N SER A 33 7.69 16.85 -10.77
CA SER A 33 8.78 17.78 -10.47
C SER A 33 9.44 17.51 -9.11
N PRO A 34 9.93 16.28 -8.84
CA PRO A 34 10.49 15.91 -7.54
C PRO A 34 11.76 16.70 -7.15
N GLY A 35 12.41 17.39 -8.09
CA GLY A 35 13.67 18.12 -7.89
C GLY A 35 13.62 19.63 -8.14
N THR A 36 12.45 20.25 -8.21
CA THR A 36 12.32 21.70 -8.53
C THR A 36 11.87 22.53 -7.34
N HIS A 37 11.09 23.60 -7.55
CA HIS A 37 10.62 24.53 -6.52
C HIS A 37 9.73 23.87 -5.45
N LEU A 38 9.23 22.65 -5.69
CA LEU A 38 8.47 21.85 -4.73
C LEU A 38 9.32 20.84 -3.96
N PHE A 39 10.64 20.87 -4.16
CA PHE A 39 11.58 19.99 -3.46
C PHE A 39 11.39 20.00 -1.94
N PRO A 40 11.19 21.13 -1.23
CA PRO A 40 10.98 21.12 0.22
C PRO A 40 9.75 20.30 0.66
N LEU A 41 8.73 20.17 -0.20
CA LEU A 41 7.52 19.41 0.08
C LEU A 41 7.68 17.91 -0.23
N GLY A 42 8.45 17.56 -1.26
CA GLY A 42 8.72 16.17 -1.65
C GLY A 42 9.88 15.53 -0.88
N TYR A 43 10.87 16.33 -0.48
CA TYR A 43 12.12 15.86 0.12
C TYR A 43 11.94 15.02 1.39
N PRO A 44 11.03 15.36 2.33
CA PRO A 44 10.80 14.50 3.50
C PRO A 44 10.32 13.10 3.12
N PHE A 45 9.45 12.99 2.10
CA PHE A 45 8.96 11.69 1.63
C PHE A 45 10.04 10.89 0.90
N ILE A 46 10.83 11.57 0.07
CA ILE A 46 11.96 10.96 -0.65
C ILE A 46 13.03 10.49 0.35
N SER A 47 13.34 11.26 1.39
CA SER A 47 14.31 10.88 2.41
C SER A 47 13.82 9.66 3.22
N LEU A 48 12.54 9.66 3.62
CA LEU A 48 11.98 8.59 4.44
C LEU A 48 11.76 7.29 3.66
N PHE A 49 11.19 7.37 2.46
CA PHE A 49 10.70 6.21 1.71
C PHE A 49 11.39 6.02 0.34
N GLY A 50 12.39 6.85 0.03
CA GLY A 50 13.09 6.82 -1.24
C GLY A 50 12.25 7.38 -2.37
N MET A 51 12.84 7.43 -3.57
CA MET A 51 12.11 7.82 -4.78
C MET A 51 10.91 6.90 -5.07
N ILE A 52 11.03 5.59 -4.78
CA ILE A 52 9.93 4.64 -4.99
C ILE A 52 8.74 4.95 -4.07
N GLY A 53 9.00 5.26 -2.81
CA GLY A 53 7.96 5.63 -1.86
C GLY A 53 7.32 6.97 -2.18
N HIS A 54 8.11 7.95 -2.63
CA HIS A 54 7.60 9.24 -3.14
C HIS A 54 6.60 9.04 -4.28
N VAL A 55 6.97 8.26 -5.29
CA VAL A 55 6.07 7.93 -6.42
C VAL A 55 4.81 7.24 -5.92
N TRP A 56 4.94 6.25 -5.03
CA TRP A 56 3.80 5.50 -4.49
C TRP A 56 2.83 6.37 -3.69
N ILE A 57 3.36 7.26 -2.84
CA ILE A 57 2.57 8.23 -2.07
C ILE A 57 1.85 9.20 -3.02
N CYS A 58 2.56 9.74 -4.01
CA CYS A 58 1.94 10.65 -4.98
C CYS A 58 0.80 9.98 -5.76
N LEU A 59 0.99 8.73 -6.21
CA LEU A 59 -0.07 7.96 -6.87
C LEU A 59 -1.30 7.76 -5.96
N PHE A 60 -1.09 7.49 -4.68
CA PHE A 60 -2.18 7.36 -3.71
C PHE A 60 -2.92 8.68 -3.48
N LEU A 61 -2.20 9.80 -3.39
CA LEU A 61 -2.82 11.11 -3.24
C LEU A 61 -3.58 11.54 -4.50
N ILE A 62 -3.07 11.21 -5.70
CA ILE A 62 -3.79 11.38 -6.97
C ILE A 62 -5.08 10.57 -6.94
N PHE A 63 -5.01 9.29 -6.55
CA PHE A 63 -6.19 8.45 -6.39
C PHE A 63 -7.19 9.04 -5.39
N LEU A 64 -6.72 9.56 -4.24
CA LEU A 64 -7.59 10.18 -3.24
C LEU A 64 -8.25 11.46 -3.80
N GLY A 65 -7.53 12.25 -4.59
CA GLY A 65 -8.06 13.42 -5.29
C GLY A 65 -9.18 13.04 -6.27
N ILE A 66 -8.92 12.06 -7.14
CA ILE A 66 -9.93 11.48 -8.06
C ILE A 66 -11.11 10.92 -7.27
N TYR A 67 -10.86 10.25 -6.15
CA TYR A 67 -11.91 9.68 -5.32
C TYR A 67 -12.83 10.76 -4.75
N VAL A 68 -12.29 11.81 -4.16
CA VAL A 68 -13.08 12.93 -3.64
C VAL A 68 -13.88 13.62 -4.76
N LEU A 69 -13.26 13.79 -5.94
CA LEU A 69 -13.86 14.45 -7.10
C LEU A 69 -14.94 13.63 -7.81
N PHE A 70 -14.82 12.31 -7.89
CA PHE A 70 -15.70 11.52 -8.75
C PHE A 70 -16.24 10.25 -8.10
N LEU A 71 -15.42 9.54 -7.32
CA LEU A 71 -15.74 8.17 -6.87
C LEU A 71 -16.41 8.11 -5.49
N SER A 72 -16.34 9.18 -4.70
CA SER A 72 -16.91 9.24 -3.34
C SER A 72 -18.42 8.96 -3.25
N PRO A 73 -19.26 9.23 -4.27
CA PRO A 73 -20.65 8.79 -4.28
C PRO A 73 -20.82 7.30 -4.63
N LEU A 74 -19.85 6.69 -5.33
CA LEU A 74 -19.96 5.32 -5.86
C LEU A 74 -19.61 4.27 -4.81
N PHE A 75 -18.57 4.51 -4.02
CA PHE A 75 -18.14 3.59 -2.96
C PHE A 75 -17.41 4.33 -1.85
N LYS A 76 -17.31 3.69 -0.69
CA LYS A 76 -16.52 4.20 0.44
C LYS A 76 -15.21 3.45 0.54
N ILE A 77 -14.10 4.17 0.69
CA ILE A 77 -12.80 3.57 1.03
C ILE A 77 -12.91 2.92 2.40
N LYS A 78 -12.58 1.64 2.48
CA LYS A 78 -12.59 0.87 3.72
C LYS A 78 -11.22 0.90 4.40
N PRO A 79 -11.14 0.79 5.73
CA PRO A 79 -9.87 0.90 6.48
C PRO A 79 -8.81 -0.11 6.03
N HIS A 80 -9.21 -1.33 5.64
CA HIS A 80 -8.26 -2.35 5.17
C HIS A 80 -7.51 -1.94 3.90
N PHE A 81 -8.09 -1.12 3.01
CA PHE A 81 -7.36 -0.61 1.85
C PHE A 81 -6.24 0.34 2.26
N VAL A 82 -6.45 1.14 3.31
CA VAL A 82 -5.43 2.03 3.85
C VAL A 82 -4.31 1.22 4.50
N ILE A 83 -4.65 0.18 5.26
CA ILE A 83 -3.66 -0.74 5.85
C ILE A 83 -2.85 -1.44 4.77
N ALA A 84 -3.51 -1.97 3.73
CA ALA A 84 -2.84 -2.60 2.60
C ALA A 84 -1.94 -1.62 1.84
N PHE A 85 -2.37 -0.36 1.68
CA PHE A 85 -1.52 0.68 1.11
C PHE A 85 -0.22 0.87 1.92
N PHE A 86 -0.29 1.02 3.24
CA PHE A 86 0.93 1.16 4.06
C PHE A 86 1.81 -0.10 3.99
N LEU A 87 1.22 -1.30 4.06
CA LEU A 87 1.98 -2.55 3.90
C LEU A 87 2.67 -2.63 2.53
N SER A 88 2.00 -2.23 1.45
CA SER A 88 2.60 -2.16 0.12
C SER A 88 3.73 -1.14 0.03
N LEU A 89 3.59 0.01 0.70
CA LEU A 89 4.65 1.02 0.78
C LEU A 89 5.88 0.46 1.50
N PHE A 90 5.72 -0.18 2.66
CA PHE A 90 6.82 -0.83 3.39
C PHE A 90 7.46 -1.93 2.55
N PHE A 91 6.66 -2.78 1.91
CA PHE A 91 7.14 -3.81 1.00
C PHE A 91 8.02 -3.24 -0.12
N LEU A 92 7.53 -2.21 -0.82
CA LEU A 92 8.26 -1.60 -1.94
C LEU A 92 9.56 -0.94 -1.45
N CYS A 93 9.53 -0.25 -0.31
CA CYS A 93 10.73 0.37 0.26
C CYS A 93 11.78 -0.69 0.62
N SER A 94 11.38 -1.77 1.30
CA SER A 94 12.29 -2.86 1.67
C SER A 94 12.81 -3.61 0.43
N LEU A 95 11.95 -3.92 -0.54
CA LEU A 95 12.32 -4.63 -1.77
C LEU A 95 13.34 -3.83 -2.58
N PHE A 96 13.06 -2.55 -2.83
CA PHE A 96 13.97 -1.70 -3.60
C PHE A 96 15.28 -1.48 -2.85
N SER A 97 15.25 -1.32 -1.53
CA SER A 97 16.49 -1.24 -0.74
C SER A 97 17.29 -2.55 -0.82
N LEU A 98 16.63 -3.71 -0.86
CA LEU A 98 17.29 -5.00 -1.02
C LEU A 98 17.93 -5.13 -2.42
N ILE A 99 17.20 -4.75 -3.48
CA ILE A 99 17.71 -4.75 -4.86
C ILE A 99 18.92 -3.83 -5.01
N TYR A 100 18.82 -2.57 -4.53
CA TYR A 100 19.91 -1.60 -4.62
C TYR A 100 21.11 -1.94 -3.72
N ASN A 101 20.89 -2.59 -2.57
CA ASN A 101 21.99 -3.03 -1.71
C ASN A 101 22.72 -4.26 -2.26
N ILE A 102 22.07 -5.14 -3.03
CA ILE A 102 22.74 -6.31 -3.62
C ILE A 102 23.96 -5.91 -4.48
N GLU A 103 23.90 -4.75 -5.14
CA GLU A 103 25.01 -4.20 -5.93
C GLU A 103 26.07 -3.48 -5.07
N MET A 104 25.70 -2.97 -3.90
CA MET A 104 26.58 -2.23 -2.97
C MET A 104 27.16 -3.11 -1.84
N CYS A 105 26.97 -4.44 -1.91
CA CYS A 105 27.36 -5.47 -0.93
C CYS A 105 28.89 -5.65 -0.71
N SER A 106 29.67 -4.57 -0.68
CA SER A 106 31.04 -4.55 -0.14
C SER A 106 31.18 -3.76 1.15
N TYR A 107 30.15 -3.04 1.61
CA TYR A 107 30.19 -2.26 2.85
C TYR A 107 28.89 -2.42 3.66
N SER A 108 28.79 -3.51 4.44
CA SER A 108 27.70 -3.73 5.38
C SER A 108 28.07 -3.25 6.79
N SER A 109 27.21 -2.38 7.31
CA SER A 109 26.88 -2.19 8.72
C SER A 109 25.84 -1.08 8.78
N LEU A 110 25.16 -0.91 9.92
CA LEU A 110 24.56 0.39 10.23
C LEU A 110 25.63 1.51 10.32
N SER A 111 26.92 1.22 10.10
CA SER A 111 27.99 2.20 10.09
C SER A 111 27.71 3.33 9.10
N PRO A 112 27.42 3.15 7.80
CA PRO A 112 26.99 4.26 6.94
C PRO A 112 25.76 5.03 7.46
N PHE A 113 24.79 4.37 8.11
CA PHE A 113 23.63 5.03 8.73
C PHE A 113 24.03 5.89 9.93
N PHE A 114 24.82 5.35 10.86
CA PHE A 114 25.30 6.08 12.03
C PHE A 114 26.38 7.09 11.68
N THR A 115 27.26 6.81 10.73
CA THR A 115 28.31 7.69 10.19
C THR A 115 27.66 8.88 9.49
N TYR A 116 26.56 8.72 8.75
CA TYR A 116 25.79 9.84 8.23
C TYR A 116 25.13 10.67 9.35
N LEU A 117 24.59 10.04 10.38
CA LEU A 117 24.02 10.73 11.54
C LEU A 117 25.06 11.42 12.44
N SER A 118 26.31 10.95 12.40
CA SER A 118 27.42 11.45 13.24
C SER A 118 28.48 12.23 12.47
N SER A 119 28.41 12.29 11.13
CA SER A 119 29.30 13.11 10.32
C SER A 119 28.96 14.59 10.51
N ASP A 120 29.93 15.33 11.04
CA ASP A 120 29.90 16.79 11.02
C ASP A 120 29.62 17.27 9.60
N SER A 121 28.75 18.29 9.50
CA SER A 121 28.16 18.86 8.28
C SER A 121 29.10 19.15 7.10
N SER A 122 30.42 19.07 7.29
CA SER A 122 31.47 19.38 6.32
C SER A 122 32.06 18.19 5.55
N SER A 123 31.72 16.93 5.86
CA SER A 123 32.33 15.73 5.22
C SER A 123 31.41 14.93 4.28
N LEU A 124 30.39 15.57 3.70
CA LEU A 124 29.51 14.99 2.67
C LEU A 124 30.21 14.80 1.30
N LYS A 125 31.36 14.11 1.27
CA LYS A 125 32.06 13.80 0.01
C LYS A 125 31.88 12.36 -0.49
N ASN A 126 31.13 11.53 0.22
CA ASN A 126 30.52 10.29 -0.28
C ASN A 126 29.22 10.05 0.48
N SER A 127 28.24 10.96 0.32
CA SER A 127 26.93 10.87 0.94
C SER A 127 26.25 9.60 0.45
N PHE A 128 26.06 8.62 1.34
CA PHE A 128 25.17 7.50 1.07
C PHE A 128 23.80 8.07 0.72
N ASP A 129 23.40 7.93 -0.54
CA ASP A 129 22.18 8.56 -1.03
C ASP A 129 20.97 7.69 -0.69
N PHE A 130 20.40 7.92 0.49
CA PHE A 130 19.16 7.25 0.91
C PHE A 130 17.99 7.52 -0.05
N SER A 131 18.07 8.52 -0.93
CA SER A 131 17.04 8.74 -1.95
C SER A 131 17.03 7.66 -3.03
N SER A 132 18.18 7.00 -3.26
CA SER A 132 18.30 5.82 -4.11
C SER A 132 17.72 4.59 -3.38
N GLY A 133 16.78 3.87 -3.98
CA GLY A 133 16.10 2.76 -3.33
C GLY A 133 14.89 3.15 -2.46
N GLY A 134 14.78 2.59 -1.26
CA GLY A 134 13.58 2.68 -0.41
C GLY A 134 13.67 3.63 0.79
N GLY A 135 14.61 4.58 0.78
CA GLY A 135 14.72 5.57 1.84
C GLY A 135 15.22 5.00 3.15
N ILE A 136 15.30 5.87 4.16
CA ILE A 136 15.70 5.51 5.54
C ILE A 136 14.94 4.26 6.02
N VAL A 137 13.63 4.18 5.75
CA VAL A 137 12.79 3.05 6.17
C VAL A 137 13.25 1.74 5.54
N GLY A 138 13.45 1.73 4.21
CA GLY A 138 13.86 0.53 3.50
C GLY A 138 15.26 0.08 3.91
N TYR A 139 16.21 1.00 4.05
CA TYR A 139 17.57 0.72 4.50
C TYR A 139 17.62 0.22 5.95
N PHE A 140 16.80 0.78 6.84
CA PHE A 140 16.71 0.32 8.24
C PHE A 140 16.27 -1.15 8.32
N PHE A 141 15.17 -1.51 7.67
CA PHE A 141 14.69 -2.90 7.68
C PHE A 141 15.69 -3.84 7.00
N ASN A 142 16.27 -3.43 5.87
CA ASN A 142 17.25 -4.25 5.19
C ASN A 142 18.51 -4.48 6.06
N GLY A 143 18.99 -3.44 6.74
CA GLY A 143 20.11 -3.52 7.67
C GLY A 143 19.86 -4.46 8.86
N LEU A 144 18.63 -4.53 9.38
CA LEU A 144 18.27 -5.47 10.44
C LEU A 144 18.36 -6.94 10.01
N PHE A 145 17.96 -7.25 8.78
CA PHE A 145 17.78 -8.64 8.32
C PHE A 145 18.92 -9.19 7.46
N VAL A 146 19.62 -8.35 6.69
CA VAL A 146 20.62 -8.81 5.71
C VAL A 146 21.95 -9.19 6.36
N GLU A 147 22.41 -8.45 7.37
CA GLU A 147 23.71 -8.74 8.00
C GLU A 147 23.59 -9.66 9.22
N SER A 148 22.45 -9.67 9.93
CA SER A 148 22.30 -10.51 11.13
C SER A 148 22.17 -12.00 10.82
N VAL A 149 21.63 -12.38 9.65
CA VAL A 149 21.39 -13.80 9.30
C VAL A 149 21.51 -14.10 7.79
N GLY A 150 21.72 -13.09 6.93
CA GLY A 150 21.85 -13.24 5.47
C GLY A 150 20.65 -12.71 4.67
N THR A 151 20.86 -12.42 3.38
CA THR A 151 19.87 -11.81 2.47
C THR A 151 18.54 -12.55 2.36
N TRP A 152 18.53 -13.86 2.62
CA TRP A 152 17.34 -14.70 2.59
C TRP A 152 16.27 -14.26 3.60
N LEU A 153 16.64 -13.76 4.78
CA LEU A 153 15.67 -13.28 5.76
C LEU A 153 15.00 -11.98 5.32
N GLY A 154 15.75 -11.09 4.65
CA GLY A 154 15.18 -9.90 4.00
C GLY A 154 14.16 -10.27 2.92
N ILE A 155 14.44 -11.32 2.13
CA ILE A 155 13.50 -11.84 1.12
C ILE A 155 12.25 -12.42 1.77
N VAL A 156 12.39 -13.19 2.86
CA VAL A 156 11.26 -13.75 3.62
C VAL A 156 10.39 -12.62 4.17
N PHE A 157 11.00 -11.59 4.77
CA PHE A 157 10.31 -10.42 5.28
C PHE A 157 9.52 -9.69 4.18
N CYS A 158 10.15 -9.43 3.03
CA CYS A 158 9.48 -8.80 1.89
C CYS A 158 8.30 -9.65 1.39
N SER A 159 8.48 -10.98 1.34
CA SER A 159 7.42 -11.91 0.90
C SER A 159 6.22 -11.88 1.84
N ILE A 160 6.45 -11.84 3.16
CA ILE A 160 5.38 -11.74 4.17
C ILE A 160 4.61 -10.42 3.99
N LEU A 161 5.31 -9.29 3.84
CA LEU A 161 4.66 -7.99 3.63
C LEU A 161 3.82 -7.96 2.34
N ALA A 162 4.32 -8.54 1.25
CA ALA A 162 3.58 -8.64 0.00
C ALA A 162 2.30 -9.47 0.15
N ILE A 163 2.41 -10.66 0.76
CA ILE A 163 1.27 -11.56 0.99
C ILE A 163 0.24 -10.87 1.88
N LEU A 164 0.66 -10.25 2.99
CA LEU A 164 -0.26 -9.54 3.90
C LEU A 164 -0.98 -8.39 3.19
N SER A 165 -0.25 -7.59 2.41
CA SER A 165 -0.84 -6.49 1.63
C SER A 165 -1.94 -6.98 0.70
N ILE A 166 -1.67 -8.04 -0.07
CA ILE A 166 -2.64 -8.64 -1.00
C ILE A 166 -3.83 -9.23 -0.23
N CYS A 167 -3.58 -10.05 0.78
CA CYS A 167 -4.63 -10.68 1.58
C CYS A 167 -5.58 -9.65 2.20
N ILE A 168 -5.05 -8.55 2.74
CA ILE A 168 -5.83 -7.48 3.37
C ILE A 168 -6.57 -6.66 2.31
N ALA A 169 -5.95 -6.33 1.18
CA ALA A 169 -6.59 -5.61 0.08
C ALA A 169 -7.79 -6.39 -0.49
N PHE A 170 -7.68 -7.71 -0.57
CA PHE A 170 -8.70 -8.58 -1.16
C PHE A 170 -9.55 -9.33 -0.13
N ILE A 171 -9.48 -9.00 1.16
CA ILE A 171 -10.20 -9.75 2.21
C ILE A 171 -11.71 -9.83 1.95
N VAL A 172 -12.34 -8.72 1.55
CA VAL A 172 -13.78 -8.67 1.27
C VAL A 172 -14.19 -9.48 0.03
N PRO A 173 -13.56 -9.33 -1.15
CA PRO A 173 -13.89 -10.18 -2.29
C PRO A 173 -13.58 -11.65 -2.02
N ILE A 174 -12.51 -11.96 -1.28
CA ILE A 174 -12.16 -13.33 -0.87
C ILE A 174 -13.27 -13.92 0.01
N GLU A 175 -13.72 -13.22 1.05
CA GLU A 175 -14.81 -13.67 1.92
C GLU A 175 -16.11 -13.92 1.15
N LYS A 176 -16.46 -13.02 0.22
CA LYS A 176 -17.66 -13.20 -0.64
C LYS A 176 -17.54 -14.45 -1.51
N GLN A 177 -16.38 -14.67 -2.13
CA GLN A 177 -16.13 -15.88 -2.92
C GLN A 177 -16.23 -17.14 -2.06
N PHE A 178 -15.64 -17.15 -0.86
CA PHE A 178 -15.75 -18.29 0.06
C PHE A 178 -17.20 -18.58 0.49
N LYS A 179 -17.99 -17.55 0.81
CA LYS A 179 -19.41 -17.71 1.13
C LYS A 179 -20.18 -18.31 -0.05
N ASN A 180 -19.93 -17.83 -1.26
CA ASN A 180 -20.55 -18.36 -2.48
C ASN A 180 -20.15 -19.83 -2.74
N LEU A 181 -18.90 -20.20 -2.49
CA LEU A 181 -18.43 -21.59 -2.62
C LEU A 181 -19.08 -22.51 -1.58
N LYS A 182 -19.21 -22.07 -0.32
CA LYS A 182 -19.94 -22.82 0.72
C LYS A 182 -21.42 -22.97 0.37
N ALA A 183 -22.08 -21.92 -0.12
CA ALA A 183 -23.46 -22.01 -0.57
C ALA A 183 -23.62 -23.01 -1.73
N LYS A 184 -22.70 -22.98 -2.72
CA LYS A 184 -22.68 -23.96 -3.82
C LYS A 184 -22.47 -25.39 -3.34
N SER A 185 -21.60 -25.62 -2.34
CA SER A 185 -21.33 -26.96 -1.83
C SER A 185 -22.53 -27.51 -1.05
N VAL A 186 -23.22 -26.69 -0.26
CA VAL A 186 -24.46 -27.06 0.44
C VAL A 186 -25.57 -27.40 -0.57
N ILE A 187 -25.79 -26.57 -1.59
CA ILE A 187 -26.77 -26.84 -2.65
C ILE A 187 -26.44 -28.15 -3.38
N ARG A 188 -25.15 -28.42 -3.64
CA ARG A 188 -24.72 -29.66 -4.29
C ARG A 188 -24.97 -30.90 -3.42
N LYS A 189 -24.76 -30.81 -2.09
CA LYS A 189 -25.08 -31.89 -1.15
C LYS A 189 -26.58 -32.14 -1.07
N ALA A 190 -27.39 -31.10 -0.88
CA ALA A 190 -28.85 -31.20 -0.83
C ALA A 190 -29.46 -31.77 -2.13
N ARG A 191 -28.88 -31.47 -3.30
CA ARG A 191 -29.29 -32.08 -4.58
C ARG A 191 -28.91 -33.56 -4.71
N LYS A 192 -27.84 -34.00 -4.06
CA LYS A 192 -27.46 -35.42 -4.03
C LYS A 192 -28.36 -36.21 -3.10
N GLU A 193 -28.63 -35.70 -1.90
CA GLU A 193 -29.56 -36.30 -0.92
C GLU A 193 -30.98 -36.44 -1.51
N LYS A 194 -31.54 -35.36 -2.07
CA LYS A 194 -32.84 -35.44 -2.78
C LYS A 194 -32.88 -36.40 -3.97
N LYS A 195 -31.73 -36.71 -4.60
CA LYS A 195 -31.66 -37.70 -5.67
C LYS A 195 -31.62 -39.13 -5.11
N ILE A 196 -30.99 -39.34 -3.96
CA ILE A 196 -30.94 -40.64 -3.28
C ILE A 196 -32.33 -40.98 -2.72
N ASP A 197 -32.97 -40.06 -2.02
CA ASP A 197 -34.33 -40.26 -1.49
C ASP A 197 -35.35 -40.61 -2.58
N LYS A 198 -35.19 -40.01 -3.77
CA LYS A 198 -36.06 -40.29 -4.92
C LYS A 198 -35.80 -41.67 -5.52
N VAL A 199 -34.57 -42.17 -5.51
CA VAL A 199 -34.24 -43.51 -6.02
C VAL A 199 -34.75 -44.58 -5.06
N ASP A 200 -34.62 -44.36 -3.74
CA ASP A 200 -35.10 -45.30 -2.72
C ASP A 200 -36.63 -45.36 -2.68
N SER A 201 -37.33 -44.25 -2.91
CA SER A 201 -38.80 -44.27 -3.04
C SER A 201 -39.27 -45.04 -4.27
N PHE A 202 -38.52 -44.99 -5.39
CA PHE A 202 -38.84 -45.79 -6.59
C PHE A 202 -38.47 -47.28 -6.46
N ALA A 203 -37.58 -47.64 -5.53
CA ALA A 203 -37.18 -49.02 -5.28
C ALA A 203 -38.15 -49.77 -4.34
N ASN A 204 -38.84 -49.06 -3.43
CA ASN A 204 -39.81 -49.63 -2.49
C ASN A 204 -41.25 -49.74 -3.02
N ASP A 205 -41.56 -49.20 -4.20
CA ASP A 205 -42.88 -49.25 -4.84
C ASP A 205 -43.06 -50.45 -5.82
N LYS A 206 -42.22 -51.47 -5.74
CA LYS A 206 -42.32 -52.73 -6.52
C LYS A 206 -42.47 -53.94 -5.62
#